data_AF-A0A2I1GC80-F1
#
_entry.id   AF-A0A2I1GC80-F1
#
_cell.length_a   1.000
_cell.length_b   1.000
_cell.length_c   1.000
_cell.angle_alpha   90.00
_cell.angle_beta   90.00
_cell.angle_gamma   90.00
#
_symmetry.space_group_name_H-M   'P 1'
#
loop_
_entity.id
_entity.type
_entity.pdbx_description
1 polymer ?
#
loop_
_entity_poly.entity_id
_entity_poly.type
_entity_poly.pdbx_seq_one_letter_code
_entity_poly.pdbx_strand_id
1 'polypeptide(L)'
;MVITDKIMEVWLPITGSNLLVSNLGCIKDKKVVQTFIPNPENKPYVNHINGIRHDNRAINLEWENTQHAIRLGLRSNSSTQRALKVFDDGSIREFPSLAEAQRIPGINRSNICEVCRGIRNHAGGHRWEYINTIKYWLHTKF
;
A
#
# COMPACT_ATOMS: atom_id res chain seq x y z
N MET A 1 28.09 28.63 13.38
CA MET A 1 27.36 27.35 13.46
C MET A 1 26.05 27.64 14.17
N VAL A 2 24.97 27.86 13.42
CA VAL A 2 23.66 28.28 13.98
C VAL A 2 22.96 27.06 14.58
N ILE A 3 22.39 27.28 15.76
CA ILE A 3 21.77 26.34 16.71
C ILE A 3 20.29 26.11 16.36
N THR A 4 19.75 24.91 16.64
CA THR A 4 18.42 24.58 17.24
C THR A 4 18.21 23.06 17.09
N ASP A 5 17.74 22.22 18.02
CA ASP A 5 17.27 22.27 19.41
C ASP A 5 17.30 20.80 19.93
N LYS A 6 17.85 20.49 21.12
CA LYS A 6 17.08 20.03 22.31
C LYS A 6 15.94 19.03 21.98
N ILE A 7 15.96 17.74 22.35
CA ILE A 7 15.84 17.16 23.71
C ILE A 7 15.87 15.62 23.54
N MET A 8 16.84 14.92 24.14
CA MET A 8 16.80 14.11 25.37
C MET A 8 16.49 12.62 25.18
N GLU A 9 17.38 11.82 25.76
CA GLU A 9 17.34 10.38 25.89
C GLU A 9 16.35 9.86 26.97
N VAL A 10 16.05 8.55 26.89
CA VAL A 10 15.80 7.57 27.99
C VAL A 10 14.38 7.60 28.62
N TRP A 11 13.72 6.44 28.87
CA TRP A 11 13.77 5.65 30.12
C TRP A 11 13.55 4.13 29.95
N LEU A 12 14.24 3.36 30.82
CA LEU A 12 14.24 1.90 31.01
C LEU A 12 13.07 1.41 31.92
N PRO A 13 13.04 0.14 32.39
CA PRO A 13 11.90 -0.78 32.29
C PRO A 13 10.95 -0.76 33.52
N ILE A 14 9.62 -0.77 33.31
CA ILE A 14 8.68 -1.15 34.39
C ILE A 14 7.53 -1.99 33.81
N THR A 15 7.43 -3.20 34.36
CA THR A 15 6.35 -4.20 34.37
C THR A 15 5.11 -3.98 33.50
N GLY A 16 4.79 -4.99 32.68
CA GLY A 16 3.46 -5.19 32.10
C GLY A 16 3.29 -4.52 30.74
N SER A 17 3.67 -5.23 29.68
CA SER A 17 3.15 -5.06 28.30
C SER A 17 3.01 -3.63 27.80
N ASN A 18 4.05 -3.09 27.15
CA ASN A 18 3.96 -2.28 25.91
C ASN A 18 5.30 -1.56 25.66
N LEU A 19 6.16 -2.17 24.83
CA LEU A 19 7.40 -1.56 24.37
C LEU A 19 7.07 -0.55 23.25
N LEU A 20 7.49 0.71 23.42
CA LEU A 20 7.32 1.82 22.48
C LEU A 20 8.66 2.09 21.80
N VAL A 21 8.67 2.04 20.46
CA VAL A 21 9.79 2.52 19.64
C VAL A 21 9.33 3.81 18.94
N SER A 22 10.05 4.91 19.21
CA SER A 22 9.96 6.26 18.64
C SER A 22 8.70 6.60 17.78
N ASN A 23 7.85 7.49 18.30
CA ASN A 23 6.65 8.03 17.64
C ASN A 23 6.91 8.90 16.38
N LEU A 24 8.15 9.03 15.91
CA LEU A 24 8.53 9.92 14.81
C LEU A 24 8.57 9.24 13.43
N GLY A 25 8.29 7.94 13.33
CA GLY A 25 8.31 7.21 12.05
C GLY A 25 7.70 5.82 12.13
N CYS A 26 7.53 5.16 10.98
CA CYS A 26 7.07 3.77 10.97
C CYS A 26 8.21 2.80 11.28
N ILE A 27 8.00 1.89 12.23
CA ILE A 27 8.95 0.82 12.46
C ILE A 27 8.77 -0.29 11.41
N LYS A 28 9.83 -0.54 10.64
CA LYS A 28 9.88 -1.64 9.65
C LYS A 28 11.15 -2.49 9.77
N ASP A 29 12.07 -2.12 10.66
CA ASP A 29 13.28 -2.89 10.89
C ASP A 29 12.91 -4.22 11.55
N LYS A 30 13.09 -5.30 10.78
CA LYS A 30 12.76 -6.65 11.21
C LYS A 30 13.54 -7.06 12.45
N LYS A 31 14.80 -6.66 12.59
CA LYS A 31 15.63 -7.07 13.72
C LYS A 31 15.09 -6.45 15.01
N VAL A 32 14.72 -5.17 14.95
CA VAL A 32 14.13 -4.46 16.10
C VAL A 32 12.75 -5.03 16.44
N VAL A 33 11.93 -5.39 15.46
CA VAL A 33 10.62 -5.99 15.75
C VAL A 33 10.77 -7.43 16.27
N GLN A 34 11.72 -8.21 15.76
CA GLN A 34 12.01 -9.58 16.20
C GLN A 34 12.41 -9.68 17.67
N THR A 35 13.01 -8.63 18.25
CA THR A 35 13.35 -8.62 19.69
C THR A 35 12.11 -8.53 20.58
N PHE A 36 10.97 -8.08 20.05
CA PHE A 36 9.72 -7.91 20.81
C PHE A 36 8.63 -8.89 20.40
N ILE A 37 8.58 -9.24 19.11
CA ILE A 37 7.60 -10.13 18.50
C ILE A 37 8.37 -11.21 17.73
N PRO A 38 8.51 -12.43 18.28
CA PRO A 38 9.17 -13.54 17.59
C PRO A 38 8.53 -13.82 16.22
N ASN A 39 9.35 -14.18 15.23
CA ASN A 39 8.90 -14.52 13.88
C ASN A 39 9.26 -15.97 13.53
N PRO A 40 8.64 -16.98 14.19
CA PRO A 40 8.97 -18.39 13.97
C PRO A 40 8.70 -18.85 12.53
N GLU A 41 7.74 -18.22 11.85
CA GLU A 41 7.37 -18.51 10.46
C GLU A 41 8.23 -17.77 9.44
N ASN A 42 9.23 -16.99 9.88
CA ASN A 42 10.13 -16.20 9.03
C ASN A 42 9.40 -15.33 7.98
N LYS A 43 8.28 -14.71 8.39
CA LYS A 43 7.47 -13.86 7.53
C LYS A 43 8.22 -12.59 7.11
N PRO A 44 8.09 -12.16 5.85
CA PRO A 44 8.95 -11.14 5.27
C PRO A 44 8.55 -9.70 5.59
N TYR A 45 7.40 -9.40 6.19
CA TYR A 45 6.98 -8.00 6.42
C TYR A 45 6.42 -7.80 7.83
N VAL A 46 6.58 -6.58 8.34
CA VAL A 46 5.90 -6.10 9.54
C VAL A 46 4.73 -5.24 9.07
N ASN A 47 3.53 -5.53 9.59
CA ASN A 47 2.31 -4.80 9.30
C ASN A 47 1.81 -4.08 10.56
N HIS A 48 1.15 -2.93 10.37
CA HIS A 48 0.45 -2.19 11.41
C HIS A 48 -1.03 -2.54 11.32
N ILE A 49 -1.56 -3.25 12.32
CA ILE A 49 -2.92 -3.83 12.31
C ILE A 49 -3.98 -2.76 12.06
N ASN A 50 -3.86 -1.60 12.72
CA ASN A 50 -4.79 -0.48 12.55
C ASN A 50 -4.51 0.41 11.32
N GLY A 51 -3.49 0.10 10.51
CA GLY A 51 -3.07 0.90 9.36
C GLY A 51 -2.38 2.22 9.70
N ILE A 52 -2.24 2.56 10.99
CA ILE A 52 -1.60 3.80 11.46
C ILE A 52 -0.10 3.55 11.58
N ARG A 53 0.65 4.09 10.62
CA ARG A 53 2.08 3.85 10.45
C ARG A 53 2.96 4.30 11.61
N HIS A 54 2.50 5.24 12.44
CA HIS A 54 3.27 5.79 13.56
C HIS A 54 2.92 5.12 14.90
N ASP A 55 1.92 4.23 14.92
CA ASP A 55 1.55 3.48 16.12
C ASP A 55 2.41 2.22 16.25
N ASN A 56 3.62 2.40 16.80
CA ASN A 56 4.63 1.35 16.93
C ASN A 56 4.49 0.49 18.20
N ARG A 57 3.31 0.49 18.85
CA ARG A 57 3.05 -0.40 19.99
C ARG A 57 3.12 -1.85 19.53
N ALA A 58 3.78 -2.72 20.29
CA ALA A 58 3.91 -4.14 19.93
C ALA A 58 2.56 -4.83 19.64
N ILE A 59 1.50 -4.46 20.37
CA ILE A 59 0.13 -4.97 20.14
C ILE A 59 -0.45 -4.57 18.77
N ASN A 60 0.05 -3.51 18.15
CA ASN A 60 -0.39 -3.03 16.84
C ASN A 60 0.50 -3.54 15.70
N LEU A 61 1.54 -4.32 16.00
CA LEU A 61 2.46 -4.87 15.01
C LEU A 61 2.22 -6.36 14.83
N GLU A 62 2.24 -6.82 13.58
CA GLU A 62 2.19 -8.24 13.26
C GLU A 62 3.15 -8.61 12.13
N TRP A 63 3.49 -9.88 12.06
CA TRP A 63 4.26 -10.44 10.96
C TRP A 63 3.33 -10.87 9.83
N GLU A 64 3.52 -10.28 8.65
CA GLU A 64 2.68 -10.49 7.47
C GLU A 64 3.48 -11.15 6.32
N ASN A 65 2.79 -11.96 5.51
CA ASN A 65 3.31 -12.47 4.24
C ASN A 65 2.50 -11.93 3.05
N THR A 66 3.11 -11.90 1.86
CA THR A 66 2.46 -11.36 0.65
C THR A 66 1.17 -12.10 0.28
N GLN A 67 1.10 -13.41 0.53
CA GLN A 67 -0.08 -14.22 0.20
C GLN A 67 -1.27 -13.89 1.11
N HIS A 68 -1.02 -13.60 2.39
CA HIS A 68 -2.03 -13.19 3.36
C HIS A 68 -2.57 -11.81 3.01
N ALA A 69 -1.68 -10.87 2.67
CA ALA A 69 -2.06 -9.55 2.14
C ALA A 69 -2.96 -9.65 0.89
N ILE A 70 -2.62 -10.56 -0.03
CA ILE A 70 -3.43 -10.79 -1.24
C ILE A 70 -4.78 -11.43 -0.89
N ARG A 71 -4.79 -12.43 0.00
CA ARG A 71 -6.02 -13.12 0.45
C ARG A 71 -7.00 -12.16 1.14
N LEU A 72 -6.48 -11.25 1.95
CA LEU A 72 -7.26 -10.20 2.62
C LEU A 72 -7.61 -9.01 1.71
N GLY A 73 -7.15 -9.00 0.46
CA GLY A 73 -7.40 -7.90 -0.48
C GLY A 73 -6.60 -6.62 -0.20
N LEU A 74 -5.68 -6.65 0.78
CA LEU A 74 -4.78 -5.55 1.12
C LEU A 74 -3.72 -5.30 0.04
N ARG A 75 -3.46 -6.31 -0.80
CA ARG A 75 -2.65 -6.20 -2.02
C ARG A 75 -3.42 -6.80 -3.20
N SER A 76 -3.84 -5.97 -4.16
CA SER A 76 -4.35 -6.48 -5.43
C SER A 76 -3.18 -6.98 -6.30
N ASN A 77 -3.34 -8.16 -6.90
CA ASN A 77 -2.43 -8.58 -7.94
C ASN A 77 -2.68 -7.69 -9.15
N SER A 78 -1.77 -6.75 -9.43
CA SER A 78 -1.98 -5.79 -10.50
C SER A 78 -2.03 -6.43 -11.89
N SER A 79 -1.83 -7.75 -12.04
CA SER A 79 -1.93 -8.43 -13.33
C SER A 79 -3.35 -8.84 -13.65
N THR A 80 -4.18 -9.12 -12.65
CA THR A 80 -5.58 -9.55 -12.81
C THR A 80 -6.56 -8.39 -12.64
N GLN A 81 -6.07 -7.22 -12.22
CA GLN A 81 -6.90 -6.03 -12.10
C GLN A 81 -7.43 -5.61 -13.48
N ARG A 82 -8.76 -5.52 -13.58
CA ARG A 82 -9.43 -4.99 -14.78
C ARG A 82 -9.27 -3.47 -14.85
N ALA A 83 -9.11 -2.94 -16.06
CA ALA A 83 -8.93 -1.52 -16.30
C ALA A 83 -9.78 -1.04 -17.48
N LEU A 84 -10.17 0.23 -17.43
CA LEU A 84 -10.77 0.97 -18.53
C LEU A 84 -9.74 1.93 -19.09
N LYS A 85 -9.74 2.07 -20.40
CA LYS A 85 -9.07 3.15 -21.11
C LYS A 85 -10.13 4.14 -21.58
N VAL A 86 -9.97 5.40 -21.22
CA VAL A 86 -10.87 6.50 -21.61
C VAL A 86 -10.21 7.30 -22.72
N PHE A 87 -10.94 7.51 -23.81
CA PHE A 87 -10.54 8.33 -24.95
C PHE A 87 -11.10 9.75 -24.82
N ASP A 88 -10.54 10.69 -25.59
CA ASP A 88 -10.93 12.11 -25.52
C ASP A 88 -12.36 12.36 -26.02
N ASP A 89 -12.89 11.47 -26.87
CA ASP A 89 -14.29 11.48 -27.34
C ASP A 89 -15.28 10.92 -26.30
N GLY A 90 -14.79 10.56 -25.11
CA GLY A 90 -15.59 9.97 -24.03
C GLY A 90 -15.87 8.48 -24.23
N SER A 91 -15.40 7.86 -25.32
CA SER A 91 -15.51 6.41 -25.49
C SER A 91 -14.61 5.69 -24.48
N ILE A 92 -15.04 4.49 -24.08
CA ILE A 92 -14.31 3.64 -23.14
C ILE A 92 -14.00 2.29 -23.77
N ARG A 93 -12.81 1.76 -23.47
CA ARG A 93 -12.43 0.39 -23.80
C ARG A 93 -12.08 -0.36 -22.54
N GLU A 94 -12.78 -1.47 -22.32
CA GLU A 94 -12.48 -2.37 -21.21
C GLU A 94 -11.33 -3.32 -21.55
N PHE A 95 -10.48 -3.55 -20.55
CA PHE A 95 -9.48 -4.60 -20.57
C PHE A 95 -9.77 -5.55 -19.41
N PRO A 96 -9.91 -6.87 -19.66
CA PRO A 96 -10.16 -7.85 -18.62
C PRO A 96 -8.96 -8.02 -17.69
N SER A 97 -7.79 -7.47 -18.06
CA SER A 97 -6.61 -7.42 -17.21
C SER A 97 -5.67 -6.28 -17.62
N LEU A 98 -4.89 -5.77 -16.68
CA LEU A 98 -3.78 -4.85 -16.99
C LEU A 98 -2.69 -5.51 -17.87
N ALA A 99 -2.56 -6.83 -17.81
CA ALA A 99 -1.64 -7.57 -18.69
C ALA A 99 -2.07 -7.44 -20.16
N GLU A 100 -3.37 -7.46 -20.42
CA GLU A 100 -3.91 -7.22 -21.76
C GLU A 100 -3.79 -5.75 -22.17
N ALA A 101 -4.05 -4.83 -21.24
CA ALA A 101 -3.85 -3.40 -21.48
C ALA A 101 -2.39 -3.05 -21.86
N GLN A 102 -1.40 -3.75 -21.28
CA GLN A 102 0.02 -3.58 -21.61
C GLN A 102 0.37 -4.02 -23.04
N ARG A 103 -0.47 -4.84 -23.70
CA ARG A 103 -0.22 -5.22 -25.11
C ARG A 103 -0.35 -4.05 -26.07
N ILE A 104 -0.89 -2.91 -25.62
CA ILE A 104 -0.88 -1.69 -26.39
C ILE A 104 0.58 -1.22 -26.56
N PRO A 105 1.05 -1.00 -27.80
CA PRO A 105 2.43 -0.58 -28.06
C PRO A 105 2.80 0.69 -27.29
N GLY A 106 3.99 0.70 -26.69
CA GLY A 106 4.55 1.88 -26.03
C GLY A 106 3.98 2.19 -24.64
N ILE A 107 3.16 1.31 -24.06
CA ILE A 107 2.57 1.53 -22.73
C ILE A 107 3.10 0.50 -21.74
N ASN A 108 3.71 0.99 -20.66
CA ASN A 108 4.10 0.16 -19.53
C ASN A 108 2.93 0.04 -18.54
N ARG A 109 2.66 -1.17 -18.05
CA ARG A 109 1.62 -1.44 -17.04
C ARG A 109 1.80 -0.63 -15.76
N SER A 110 3.04 -0.37 -15.33
CA SER A 110 3.31 0.46 -14.17
C SER A 110 2.76 1.87 -14.35
N ASN A 111 2.92 2.46 -15.54
CA ASN A 111 2.37 3.77 -15.86
C ASN A 111 0.84 3.76 -15.84
N ILE A 112 0.20 2.68 -16.35
CA ILE A 112 -1.25 2.52 -16.26
C ILE A 112 -1.70 2.49 -14.79
N CYS A 113 -1.00 1.74 -13.94
CA CYS A 113 -1.33 1.63 -12.51
C CYS A 113 -1.21 2.98 -11.78
N GLU A 114 -0.19 3.78 -12.13
CA GLU A 114 0.01 5.13 -11.58
C GLU A 114 -1.11 6.09 -12.00
N VAL A 115 -1.60 5.98 -13.23
CA VAL A 115 -2.76 6.77 -13.69
C VAL A 115 -4.02 6.39 -12.94
N CYS A 116 -4.33 5.09 -12.83
CA CYS A 116 -5.51 4.64 -12.08
C CYS A 116 -5.48 5.03 -10.59
N ARG A 117 -4.30 5.31 -10.03
CA ARG A 117 -4.11 5.78 -8.64
C ARG A 117 -4.11 7.31 -8.50
N GLY A 118 -4.22 8.04 -9.61
CA GLY A 118 -4.14 9.50 -9.62
C GLY A 118 -2.73 10.06 -9.42
N ILE A 119 -1.69 9.22 -9.48
CA ILE A 119 -0.27 9.66 -9.39
C ILE A 119 0.15 10.32 -10.70
N ARG A 120 -0.39 9.85 -11.82
CA ARG A 120 -0.15 10.40 -13.17
C ARG A 120 -1.46 10.75 -13.86
N ASN A 121 -1.39 11.69 -14.79
CA ASN A 121 -2.58 12.13 -15.53
C ASN A 121 -2.92 11.20 -16.71
N HIS A 122 -1.91 10.65 -17.37
CA HIS A 122 -2.08 9.82 -18.56
C HIS A 122 -0.95 8.80 -18.73
N ALA A 123 -1.23 7.72 -19.46
CA ALA A 123 -0.26 6.72 -19.90
C ALA A 123 -0.57 6.35 -21.35
N GLY A 124 0.46 6.46 -22.22
CA GLY A 124 0.30 6.29 -23.67
C GLY A 124 -0.68 7.27 -24.30
N GLY A 125 -0.82 8.48 -23.74
CA GLY A 125 -1.76 9.50 -24.22
C GLY A 125 -3.21 9.33 -23.74
N HIS A 126 -3.50 8.37 -22.87
CA HIS A 126 -4.87 8.07 -22.45
C HIS A 126 -5.04 8.08 -20.93
N ARG A 127 -6.28 8.31 -20.48
CA ARG A 127 -6.68 8.13 -19.08
C ARG A 127 -7.06 6.68 -18.82
N TRP A 128 -6.83 6.26 -17.58
CA TRP A 128 -7.03 4.88 -17.15
C TRP A 128 -7.71 4.84 -15.79
N GLU A 129 -8.68 3.94 -15.64
CA GLU A 129 -9.41 3.73 -14.39
C GLU A 129 -9.59 2.24 -14.10
N TYR A 130 -9.70 1.87 -12.82
CA TYR A 130 -10.02 0.49 -12.47
C TYR A 130 -11.53 0.23 -12.52
N ILE A 131 -11.92 -0.94 -13.04
CA ILE A 131 -13.35 -1.30 -13.16
C ILE A 131 -14.03 -1.46 -11.80
N ASN A 132 -13.29 -1.81 -10.74
CA ASN A 132 -13.85 -1.89 -9.39
C ASN A 132 -14.31 -0.53 -8.86
N THR A 133 -13.78 0.59 -9.38
CA THR A 133 -14.23 1.95 -9.04
C THR A 133 -15.57 2.28 -9.70
N ILE A 134 -15.79 1.83 -10.95
CA ILE A 134 -17.00 2.15 -11.74
C ILE A 134 -18.25 1.43 -11.22
N LYS A 135 -18.11 0.22 -10.65
CA LYS A 135 -19.26 -0.48 -10.04
C LYS A 135 -19.94 0.37 -8.96
N TYR A 136 -19.20 1.15 -8.20
CA TYR A 136 -19.78 2.06 -7.20
C TYR A 136 -20.59 3.20 -7.85
N TRP A 137 -20.21 3.67 -9.03
CA TRP A 137 -20.91 4.74 -9.76
C TRP A 137 -22.16 4.26 -10.51
N LEU A 138 -22.17 3.01 -10.99
CA LEU A 138 -23.35 2.45 -11.67
C LEU A 138 -24.44 1.96 -10.70
N HIS A 139 -24.08 1.61 -9.46
CA HIS A 139 -25.03 1.21 -8.43
C HIS A 139 -25.55 2.36 -7.54
N THR A 140 -25.08 3.60 -7.75
CA THR A 140 -25.60 4.82 -7.07
C THR A 140 -26.57 5.63 -7.94
N LYS A 141 -26.96 5.10 -9.10
CA LYS A 141 -28.18 5.53 -9.78
C LYS A 141 -29.24 4.44 -9.59
N PHE A 142 -30.35 4.86 -8.99
CA PHE A 142 -31.55 4.15 -8.53
C PHE A 142 -31.53 3.75 -7.06
#